data_AF-C9MZX2-F1
#
_entry.id   AF-C9MZX2-F1
#
_cell.length_a   1.000
_cell.length_b   1.000
_cell.length_c   1.000
_cell.angle_alpha   90.00
_cell.angle_beta   90.00
_cell.angle_gamma   90.00
#
_symmetry.space_group_name_H-M   'P 1'
#
loop_
_entity.id
_entity.type
_entity.pdbx_description
1 polymer ?
#
loop_
_entity_poly.entity_id
_entity_poly.type
_entity_poly.pdbx_seq_one_letter_code
_entity_poly.pdbx_strand_id
1 'polypeptide(L)'
;MKFQGKGLMSTECIVSFPLENVKNGSVAAYNSFFYEFIQVSYDKLGNRSPKLLDELELGVQYCVIVTTNAGLYRYNTNDIVEVTGFYHKIPIVKFVGRINNFSDIVGEKLKNSFVEKQILTTLEENNIKSEFLLFAPVKNETEGIFYTLFLEIKKDGRKFNWKQIENEINSSLCKAFHYEYAYKLGQLGKVRVFLIEKDGLKTYTAEKSKKQKIGDIKYRMLDKNFGWENKFAGGFGE
;
A
#
# COMPACT_ATOMS: atom_id res chain seq x y z
N MET A 1 8.59 -6.48 33.42
CA MET A 1 9.02 -7.19 32.20
C MET A 1 8.48 -6.42 31.00
N LYS A 2 9.34 -5.87 30.11
CA LYS A 2 8.89 -5.18 28.90
C LYS A 2 8.88 -6.19 27.75
N PHE A 3 7.74 -6.39 27.10
CA PHE A 3 7.64 -7.25 25.94
C PHE A 3 8.34 -6.62 24.73
N GLN A 4 9.27 -7.35 24.10
CA GLN A 4 9.96 -6.95 22.87
C GLN A 4 9.36 -7.70 21.68
N GLY A 5 9.26 -7.03 20.52
CA GLY A 5 8.77 -7.69 19.30
C GLY A 5 9.73 -8.79 18.83
N LYS A 6 9.19 -9.81 18.14
CA LYS A 6 9.89 -11.05 17.72
C LYS A 6 11.06 -10.86 16.73
N GLY A 7 11.30 -9.66 16.21
CA GLY A 7 12.16 -9.45 15.04
C GLY A 7 11.44 -9.85 13.74
N LEU A 8 12.16 -9.85 12.61
CA LEU A 8 11.62 -10.23 11.30
C LEU A 8 11.96 -11.68 11.00
N MET A 9 10.95 -12.55 11.11
CA MET A 9 11.06 -13.99 10.87
C MET A 9 9.85 -14.47 10.05
N SER A 10 10.11 -15.27 9.01
CA SER A 10 9.10 -15.92 8.17
C SER A 10 9.44 -17.40 7.97
N THR A 11 8.58 -18.13 7.24
CA THR A 11 8.83 -19.52 6.86
C THR A 11 10.02 -19.66 5.91
N GLU A 12 10.29 -18.64 5.11
CA GLU A 12 11.36 -18.61 4.11
C GLU A 12 12.72 -18.23 4.70
N CYS A 13 12.75 -17.31 5.67
CA CYS A 13 13.99 -16.85 6.28
C CYS A 13 13.80 -16.13 7.64
N ILE A 14 14.89 -16.02 8.39
CA ILE A 14 15.00 -15.23 9.61
C ILE A 14 15.87 -14.04 9.28
N VAL A 15 15.31 -12.84 9.13
CA VAL A 15 16.07 -11.64 8.74
C VAL A 15 16.69 -10.93 9.94
N SER A 16 16.00 -10.92 11.08
CA SER A 16 16.52 -10.27 12.29
C SER A 16 15.95 -10.90 13.56
N PHE A 17 16.67 -10.70 14.67
CA PHE A 17 16.28 -11.20 15.98
C PHE A 17 16.39 -10.10 17.05
N PRO A 18 15.52 -10.10 18.07
CA PRO A 18 15.55 -9.10 19.13
C PRO A 18 16.74 -9.34 20.07
N LEU A 19 17.34 -8.25 20.54
CA LEU A 19 18.34 -8.24 21.61
C LEU A 19 17.89 -7.26 22.71
N GLU A 20 18.07 -7.64 23.96
CA GLU A 20 17.52 -6.92 25.13
C GLU A 20 18.01 -5.46 25.22
N ASN A 21 19.27 -5.22 24.86
CA ASN A 21 19.90 -3.90 24.85
C ASN A 21 19.67 -3.09 23.56
N VAL A 22 18.94 -3.64 22.58
CA VAL A 22 18.65 -3.00 21.29
C VAL A 22 17.22 -2.46 21.27
N LYS A 23 17.09 -1.14 21.03
CA LYS A 23 15.80 -0.44 20.97
C LYS A 23 15.44 -0.09 19.52
N ASN A 24 14.14 0.08 19.26
CA ASN A 24 13.59 0.54 17.98
C ASN A 24 13.99 -0.34 16.77
N GLY A 25 14.11 -1.66 16.96
CA GLY A 25 14.42 -2.59 15.89
C GLY A 25 14.92 -3.93 16.41
N SER A 26 15.55 -4.69 15.54
CA SER A 26 16.15 -6.00 15.80
C SER A 26 17.45 -6.12 15.03
N VAL A 27 18.42 -6.87 15.55
CA VAL A 27 19.74 -7.00 14.91
C VAL A 27 19.62 -7.95 13.72
N ALA A 28 20.21 -7.58 12.59
CA ALA A 28 20.21 -8.42 11.40
C ALA A 28 20.87 -9.78 11.68
N ALA A 29 20.21 -10.86 11.25
CA ALA A 29 20.64 -12.24 11.44
C ALA A 29 21.68 -12.63 10.36
N TYR A 30 22.77 -11.86 10.29
CA TYR A 30 23.72 -11.87 9.17
C TYR A 30 24.43 -13.22 8.92
N ASN A 31 24.50 -14.09 9.93
CA ASN A 31 25.08 -15.44 9.80
C ASN A 31 24.05 -16.51 9.42
N SER A 32 22.76 -16.20 9.36
CA SER A 32 21.72 -17.20 9.08
C SER A 32 21.63 -17.52 7.59
N PHE A 33 21.68 -16.50 6.73
CA PHE A 33 21.54 -16.61 5.28
C PHE A 33 22.39 -15.53 4.59
N PHE A 34 22.53 -15.62 3.28
CA PHE A 34 23.12 -14.52 2.51
C PHE A 34 22.02 -13.51 2.16
N TYR A 35 22.25 -12.24 2.48
CA TYR A 35 21.29 -11.16 2.24
C TYR A 35 21.85 -10.15 1.26
N GLU A 36 21.01 -9.75 0.31
CA GLU A 36 21.18 -8.55 -0.49
C GLU A 36 20.03 -7.58 -0.19
N PHE A 37 20.26 -6.30 -0.38
CA PHE A 37 19.31 -5.25 -0.01
C PHE A 37 19.13 -4.29 -1.18
N ILE A 38 17.92 -4.20 -1.72
CA ILE A 38 17.63 -3.24 -2.78
C ILE A 38 17.02 -2.01 -2.12
N GLN A 39 17.69 -0.86 -2.26
CA GLN A 39 17.19 0.39 -1.71
C GLN A 39 15.78 0.69 -2.25
N VAL A 40 14.87 1.03 -1.35
CA VAL A 40 13.50 1.39 -1.68
C VAL A 40 13.38 2.89 -1.69
N SER A 41 12.83 3.41 -2.78
CA SER A 41 12.46 4.82 -2.90
C SER A 41 11.04 4.89 -3.43
N TYR A 42 10.17 5.62 -2.73
CA TYR A 42 8.76 5.79 -3.12
C TYR A 42 8.01 4.46 -3.41
N ASP A 43 8.16 3.46 -2.53
CA ASP A 43 7.54 2.13 -2.64
C ASP A 43 7.91 1.35 -3.94
N LYS A 44 8.97 1.76 -4.63
CA LYS A 44 9.57 1.05 -5.76
C LYS A 44 10.97 0.59 -5.40
N LEU A 45 11.36 -0.57 -5.94
CA LEU A 45 12.75 -1.00 -5.94
C LEU A 45 13.54 0.03 -6.75
N GLY A 46 14.54 0.66 -6.15
CA GLY A 46 15.44 1.53 -6.89
C GLY A 46 16.15 0.72 -7.97
N ASN A 47 16.45 1.35 -9.10
CA ASN A 47 17.20 0.72 -10.20
C ASN A 47 18.71 0.64 -9.89
N ARG A 48 19.05 0.39 -8.61
CA ARG A 48 20.40 0.39 -8.07
C ARG A 48 20.86 -1.04 -7.84
N SER A 49 22.18 -1.24 -7.94
CA SER A 49 22.82 -2.50 -7.57
C SER A 49 22.43 -2.90 -6.14
N PRO A 50 22.15 -4.19 -5.87
CA PRO A 50 21.89 -4.67 -4.52
C PRO A 50 23.06 -4.32 -3.60
N LYS A 51 22.72 -3.95 -2.37
CA LYS A 51 23.64 -3.62 -1.29
C LYS A 51 23.87 -4.81 -0.39
N LEU A 52 25.08 -4.93 0.13
CA LEU A 52 25.43 -5.85 1.20
C LEU A 52 25.14 -5.23 2.57
N LEU A 53 25.24 -6.06 3.61
CA LEU A 53 24.87 -5.73 4.97
C LEU A 53 25.70 -4.55 5.55
N ASP A 54 26.95 -4.43 5.15
CA ASP A 54 27.89 -3.39 5.55
C ASP A 54 27.76 -2.09 4.73
N GLU A 55 26.99 -2.12 3.64
CA GLU A 55 26.70 -0.93 2.81
C GLU A 55 25.36 -0.26 3.19
N LEU A 56 24.67 -0.75 4.22
CA LEU A 56 23.38 -0.21 4.63
C LEU A 56 23.55 1.12 5.38
N GLU A 57 22.68 2.07 5.06
CA GLU A 57 22.74 3.44 5.57
C GLU A 57 21.62 3.70 6.59
N LEU A 58 21.93 4.45 7.65
CA LEU A 58 20.97 4.83 8.69
C LEU A 58 19.78 5.61 8.10
N GLY A 59 18.56 5.23 8.50
CA GLY A 59 17.32 5.86 8.06
C GLY A 59 16.88 5.47 6.64
N VAL A 60 17.65 4.65 5.94
CA VAL A 60 17.31 4.20 4.58
C VAL A 60 16.50 2.90 4.65
N GLN A 61 15.54 2.79 3.75
CA GLN A 61 14.67 1.63 3.60
C GLN A 61 15.16 0.71 2.48
N TYR A 62 15.13 -0.59 2.73
CA TYR A 62 15.59 -1.61 1.80
C TYR A 62 14.60 -2.76 1.73
N CYS A 63 14.42 -3.29 0.52
CA CYS A 63 13.74 -4.55 0.28
C CYS A 63 14.76 -5.67 0.46
N VAL A 64 14.39 -6.69 1.23
CA VAL A 64 15.27 -7.82 1.54
C VAL A 64 15.21 -8.85 0.42
N ILE A 65 16.39 -9.21 -0.09
CA ILE A 65 16.61 -10.33 -0.98
C ILE A 65 17.43 -11.37 -0.22
N VAL A 66 17.03 -12.64 -0.26
CA VAL A 66 17.68 -13.69 0.52
C VAL A 66 18.10 -14.86 -0.37
N THR A 67 19.28 -15.40 -0.09
CA THR A 67 19.71 -16.71 -0.59
C THR A 67 19.85 -17.65 0.60
N THR A 68 19.10 -18.76 0.59
CA THR A 68 19.04 -19.75 1.67
C THR A 68 19.66 -21.07 1.25
N ASN A 69 20.07 -21.87 2.25
CA ASN A 69 20.53 -23.24 2.04
C ASN A 69 19.40 -24.22 1.66
N ALA A 70 18.14 -23.78 1.71
CA ALA A 70 16.96 -24.57 1.37
C ALA A 70 16.48 -24.36 -0.08
N GLY A 71 17.30 -23.73 -0.93
CA GLY A 71 17.04 -23.62 -2.38
C GLY A 71 16.36 -22.34 -2.83
N LEU A 72 16.20 -21.34 -1.96
CA LEU A 72 15.82 -19.99 -2.38
C LEU A 72 17.08 -19.24 -2.80
N TYR A 73 17.18 -18.86 -4.08
CA TYR A 73 18.33 -18.12 -4.62
C TYR A 73 17.91 -16.74 -5.05
N ARG A 74 18.52 -15.71 -4.45
CA ARG A 74 18.18 -14.28 -4.67
C ARG A 74 16.66 -14.04 -4.61
N TYR A 75 16.00 -14.72 -3.66
CA TYR A 75 14.56 -14.65 -3.51
C TYR A 75 14.16 -13.31 -2.91
N ASN A 76 13.26 -12.60 -3.60
CA ASN A 76 12.72 -11.34 -3.11
C ASN A 76 11.63 -11.61 -2.06
N THR A 77 11.92 -11.32 -0.79
CA THR A 77 10.95 -11.52 0.30
C THR A 77 9.81 -10.51 0.22
N ASN A 78 9.97 -9.45 -0.57
CA ASN A 78 9.11 -8.27 -0.62
C ASN A 78 9.06 -7.48 0.70
N ASP A 79 9.82 -7.88 1.72
CA ASP A 79 9.81 -7.21 3.03
C ASP A 79 10.71 -5.99 2.98
N ILE A 80 10.16 -4.86 3.45
CA ILE A 80 10.86 -3.60 3.58
C ILE A 80 11.31 -3.46 5.03
N VAL A 81 12.61 -3.22 5.20
CA VAL A 81 13.22 -2.89 6.48
C VAL A 81 13.82 -1.49 6.43
N GLU A 82 13.74 -0.76 7.54
CA GLU A 82 14.44 0.49 7.77
C GLU A 82 15.61 0.25 8.70
N VAL A 83 16.78 0.80 8.38
CA VAL A 83 17.94 0.78 9.27
C VAL A 83 17.73 1.83 10.35
N THR A 84 17.56 1.42 11.60
CA THR A 84 17.29 2.33 12.72
C THR A 84 18.50 2.57 13.61
N GLY A 85 19.61 1.88 13.36
CA GLY A 85 20.86 2.02 14.09
C GLY A 85 21.84 0.91 13.74
N PHE A 86 22.90 0.80 14.53
CA PHE A 86 23.88 -0.28 14.43
C PHE A 86 24.21 -0.82 15.82
N TYR A 87 24.23 -2.14 15.96
CA TYR A 87 24.77 -2.83 17.12
C TYR A 87 26.20 -3.22 16.79
N HIS A 88 27.17 -2.49 17.34
CA HIS A 88 28.53 -2.44 16.82
C HIS A 88 28.55 -2.05 15.34
N LYS A 89 28.91 -2.98 14.44
CA LYS A 89 28.91 -2.78 12.98
C LYS A 89 27.72 -3.44 12.28
N ILE A 90 26.83 -4.10 13.04
CA ILE A 90 25.72 -4.87 12.47
C ILE A 90 24.47 -3.96 12.42
N PRO A 91 23.80 -3.83 11.27
CA PRO A 91 22.57 -3.05 11.16
C PRO A 91 21.49 -3.52 12.13
N ILE A 92 20.87 -2.57 12.81
CA ILE A 92 19.60 -2.74 13.51
C ILE A 92 18.52 -2.39 12.49
N VAL A 93 17.65 -3.35 12.20
CA VAL A 93 16.59 -3.21 11.21
C VAL A 93 15.22 -3.24 11.88
N LYS A 94 14.29 -2.46 11.34
CA LYS A 94 12.89 -2.42 11.74
C LYS A 94 12.03 -2.75 10.53
N PHE A 95 11.15 -3.72 10.66
CA PHE A 95 10.18 -4.02 9.61
C PHE A 95 9.21 -2.84 9.42
N VAL A 96 9.07 -2.40 8.17
CA VAL A 96 8.21 -1.28 7.77
C VAL A 96 6.94 -1.77 7.08
N GLY A 97 7.03 -2.85 6.31
CA GLY A 97 5.92 -3.37 5.51
C GLY A 97 6.43 -4.19 4.34
N ARG A 98 5.59 -4.39 3.30
CA ARG A 98 5.99 -5.11 2.08
C ARG A 98 5.87 -4.21 0.85
N ILE A 99 6.77 -4.36 -0.11
CA ILE A 99 6.85 -3.54 -1.33
C ILE A 99 5.63 -3.69 -2.22
N ASN A 100 5.02 -4.87 -2.20
CA ASN A 100 3.71 -5.09 -2.80
C ASN A 100 2.63 -4.64 -1.81
N ASN A 101 2.42 -3.34 -1.77
CA ASN A 101 1.33 -2.71 -1.03
C ASN A 101 0.03 -2.98 -1.81
N PHE A 102 -0.57 -4.14 -1.56
CA PHE A 102 -1.89 -4.49 -2.09
C PHE A 102 -2.95 -4.33 -1.00
N SER A 103 -4.18 -4.04 -1.40
CA SER A 103 -5.35 -4.17 -0.54
C SER A 103 -5.80 -5.63 -0.56
N ASP A 104 -6.04 -6.18 0.61
CA ASP A 104 -6.45 -7.58 0.82
C ASP A 104 -7.45 -7.62 1.98
N ILE A 105 -8.72 -7.50 1.64
CA ILE A 105 -9.83 -7.47 2.58
C ILE A 105 -10.53 -8.83 2.60
N VAL A 106 -10.73 -9.41 1.41
CA VAL A 106 -11.42 -10.70 1.22
C VAL A 106 -10.61 -11.68 0.37
N GLY A 107 -9.34 -11.40 0.09
CA GLY A 107 -8.49 -12.22 -0.76
C GLY A 107 -8.18 -11.60 -2.12
N GLU A 108 -8.60 -10.36 -2.40
CA GLU A 108 -8.55 -9.75 -3.73
C GLU A 108 -7.15 -9.32 -4.20
N LYS A 109 -6.23 -9.11 -3.24
CA LYS A 109 -4.82 -8.76 -3.49
C LYS A 109 -4.62 -7.65 -4.53
N LEU A 110 -5.41 -6.59 -4.45
CA LEU A 110 -5.38 -5.45 -5.37
C LEU A 110 -4.12 -4.60 -5.17
N LYS A 111 -3.17 -4.67 -6.13
CA LYS A 111 -1.94 -3.87 -6.10
C LYS A 111 -2.23 -2.39 -6.36
N ASN A 112 -1.65 -1.50 -5.55
CA ASN A 112 -1.78 -0.04 -5.71
C ASN A 112 -1.50 0.44 -7.15
N SER A 113 -0.37 0.03 -7.75
CA SER A 113 0.03 0.47 -9.09
C SER A 113 -0.91 -0.03 -10.19
N PHE A 114 -1.55 -1.18 -9.99
CA PHE A 114 -2.54 -1.71 -10.92
C PHE A 114 -3.81 -0.87 -10.87
N VAL A 115 -4.31 -0.59 -9.66
CA VAL A 115 -5.50 0.26 -9.44
C VAL A 115 -5.27 1.65 -10.01
N GLU A 116 -4.14 2.27 -9.68
CA GLU A 116 -3.79 3.61 -10.18
C GLU A 116 -3.79 3.65 -11.70
N LYS A 117 -3.17 2.67 -12.36
CA LYS A 117 -3.20 2.56 -13.82
C LYS A 117 -4.64 2.43 -14.36
N GLN A 118 -5.45 1.50 -13.84
CA GLN A 118 -6.80 1.28 -14.38
C GLN A 118 -7.68 2.53 -14.22
N ILE A 119 -7.66 3.16 -13.05
CA ILE A 119 -8.52 4.32 -12.78
C ILE A 119 -8.08 5.52 -13.62
N LEU A 120 -6.77 5.83 -13.68
CA LEU A 120 -6.29 6.96 -14.47
C LEU A 120 -6.61 6.78 -15.96
N THR A 121 -6.42 5.58 -16.51
CA THR A 121 -6.81 5.28 -17.89
C THR A 121 -8.31 5.49 -18.11
N THR A 122 -9.19 5.00 -17.22
CA THR A 122 -10.64 5.22 -17.36
C THR A 122 -11.02 6.70 -17.28
N LEU A 123 -10.39 7.49 -16.39
CA LEU A 123 -10.64 8.93 -16.30
C LEU A 123 -10.18 9.67 -17.56
N GLU A 124 -9.03 9.31 -18.12
CA GLU A 124 -8.49 9.86 -19.37
C GLU A 124 -9.41 9.55 -20.57
N GLU A 125 -9.83 8.29 -20.72
CA GLU A 125 -10.73 7.84 -21.79
C GLU A 125 -12.08 8.58 -21.75
N ASN A 126 -12.57 8.90 -20.55
CA ASN A 126 -13.81 9.65 -20.34
C ASN A 126 -13.62 11.19 -20.28
N ASN A 127 -12.41 11.69 -20.52
CA ASN A 127 -12.06 13.12 -20.47
C ASN A 127 -12.42 13.81 -19.13
N ILE A 128 -12.24 13.09 -18.02
CA ILE A 128 -12.53 13.57 -16.67
C ILE A 128 -11.26 14.16 -16.06
N LYS A 129 -11.31 15.45 -15.71
CA LYS A 129 -10.21 16.13 -15.02
C LYS A 129 -10.51 16.20 -13.52
N SER A 130 -9.77 15.41 -12.75
CA SER A 130 -9.86 15.38 -11.29
C SER A 130 -8.93 16.41 -10.64
N GLU A 131 -9.43 17.12 -9.62
CA GLU A 131 -8.63 17.95 -8.71
C GLU A 131 -8.09 17.11 -7.54
N PHE A 132 -8.84 16.09 -7.12
CA PHE A 132 -8.45 15.13 -6.11
C PHE A 132 -9.08 13.77 -6.39
N LEU A 133 -8.37 12.71 -6.03
CA LEU A 133 -8.81 11.32 -6.21
C LEU A 133 -8.42 10.48 -5.00
N LEU A 134 -9.25 9.50 -4.64
CA LEU A 134 -8.94 8.50 -3.63
C LEU A 134 -9.74 7.24 -3.94
N PHE A 135 -9.09 6.09 -3.89
CA PHE A 135 -9.72 4.79 -4.04
C PHE A 135 -9.62 4.04 -2.72
N ALA A 136 -10.76 3.70 -2.12
CA ALA A 136 -10.79 3.06 -0.81
C ALA A 136 -12.00 2.14 -0.66
N PRO A 137 -11.93 1.13 0.22
CA PRO A 137 -13.05 0.24 0.48
C PRO A 137 -14.11 0.93 1.34
N VAL A 138 -15.37 0.61 1.06
CA VAL A 138 -16.56 1.01 1.82
C VAL A 138 -17.28 -0.28 2.24
N LYS A 139 -17.82 -0.27 3.45
CA LYS A 139 -18.67 -1.35 3.95
C LYS A 139 -20.06 -0.81 4.19
N ASN A 140 -21.03 -1.34 3.47
CA ASN A 140 -22.44 -1.04 3.62
C ASN A 140 -23.17 -2.28 4.16
N GLU A 141 -24.20 -2.06 4.97
CA GLU A 141 -25.02 -3.14 5.54
C GLU A 141 -25.83 -3.89 4.48
N THR A 142 -26.27 -3.21 3.41
CA THR A 142 -27.07 -3.83 2.34
C THR A 142 -26.23 -4.41 1.20
N GLU A 143 -25.15 -3.73 0.81
CA GLU A 143 -24.34 -4.11 -0.36
C GLU A 143 -23.03 -4.81 -0.03
N GLY A 144 -22.74 -5.01 1.26
CA GLY A 144 -21.50 -5.63 1.71
C GLY A 144 -20.29 -4.71 1.50
N ILE A 145 -19.16 -5.29 1.09
CA ILE A 145 -17.91 -4.57 0.91
C ILE A 145 -17.71 -4.27 -0.57
N PHE A 146 -17.41 -3.02 -0.92
CA PHE A 146 -17.06 -2.63 -2.29
C PHE A 146 -16.02 -1.51 -2.28
N TYR A 147 -15.34 -1.32 -3.41
CA TYR A 147 -14.43 -0.19 -3.55
C TYR A 147 -15.14 1.04 -4.09
N THR A 148 -14.75 2.21 -3.59
CA THR A 148 -15.28 3.50 -4.03
C THR A 148 -14.16 4.41 -4.53
N LEU A 149 -14.36 5.00 -5.70
CA LEU A 149 -13.56 6.11 -6.21
C LEU A 149 -14.18 7.42 -5.70
N PHE A 150 -13.53 8.04 -4.72
CA PHE A 150 -13.83 9.38 -4.27
C PHE A 150 -13.14 10.37 -5.21
N LEU A 151 -13.92 11.23 -5.85
CA LEU A 151 -13.47 12.07 -6.95
C LEU A 151 -13.93 13.51 -6.76
N GLU A 152 -12.98 14.43 -6.71
CA GLU A 152 -13.24 15.87 -6.81
C GLU A 152 -12.93 16.30 -8.25
N ILE A 153 -13.92 16.84 -8.95
CA ILE A 153 -13.77 17.30 -10.34
C ILE A 153 -14.00 18.80 -10.43
N LYS A 154 -13.30 19.45 -11.36
CA LYS A 154 -13.56 20.86 -11.65
C LYS A 154 -14.94 20.99 -12.29
N LYS A 155 -15.82 21.82 -11.70
CA LYS A 155 -17.15 22.09 -12.24
C LYS A 155 -17.03 22.82 -13.58
N ASP A 156 -17.20 22.11 -14.68
CA ASP A 156 -17.16 22.63 -16.05
C ASP A 156 -18.49 22.47 -16.80
N GLY A 157 -19.55 22.06 -16.10
CA GLY A 157 -20.89 21.88 -16.65
C GLY A 157 -21.10 20.58 -17.44
N ARG A 158 -20.08 19.72 -17.56
CA ARG A 158 -20.23 18.40 -18.20
C ARG A 158 -21.05 17.47 -17.35
N LYS A 159 -21.92 16.70 -18.00
CA LYS A 159 -22.62 15.57 -17.40
C LYS A 159 -21.89 14.29 -17.77
N PHE A 160 -21.56 13.50 -16.75
CA PHE A 160 -20.93 12.19 -16.92
C PHE A 160 -21.92 11.09 -16.57
N ASN A 161 -21.84 9.95 -17.25
CA ASN A 161 -22.61 8.77 -16.89
C ASN A 161 -21.82 7.96 -15.86
N TRP A 162 -22.06 8.22 -14.57
CA TRP A 162 -21.31 7.58 -13.49
C TRP A 162 -21.52 6.07 -13.45
N LYS A 163 -22.72 5.57 -13.77
CA LYS A 163 -22.99 4.12 -13.84
C LYS A 163 -22.15 3.42 -14.91
N GLN A 164 -21.93 4.07 -16.06
CA GLN A 164 -21.05 3.57 -17.10
C GLN A 164 -19.60 3.54 -16.62
N ILE A 165 -19.11 4.63 -16.03
CA ILE A 165 -17.74 4.74 -15.51
C ILE A 165 -17.48 3.67 -14.43
N GLU A 166 -18.43 3.46 -13.51
CA GLU A 166 -18.36 2.39 -12.51
C GLU A 166 -18.25 0.99 -13.15
N ASN A 167 -18.98 0.74 -14.25
CA ASN A 167 -18.89 -0.53 -14.98
C ASN A 167 -17.51 -0.70 -15.65
N GLU A 168 -16.97 0.36 -16.24
CA GLU A 168 -15.66 0.37 -16.90
C GLU A 168 -14.53 0.13 -15.90
N ILE A 169 -14.58 0.81 -14.75
CA ILE A 169 -13.63 0.60 -13.65
C ILE A 169 -13.73 -0.84 -13.15
N ASN A 170 -14.94 -1.32 -12.83
CA ASN A 170 -15.12 -2.66 -12.29
C ASN A 170 -14.63 -3.74 -13.28
N SER A 171 -14.97 -3.61 -14.57
CA SER A 171 -14.47 -4.49 -15.64
C SER A 171 -12.95 -4.48 -15.73
N SER A 172 -12.34 -3.30 -15.59
CA SER A 172 -10.89 -3.15 -15.62
C SER A 172 -10.21 -3.78 -14.40
N LEU A 173 -10.82 -3.69 -13.21
CA LEU A 173 -10.30 -4.36 -12.00
C LEU A 173 -10.48 -5.87 -12.06
N CYS A 174 -11.55 -6.39 -12.66
CA CYS A 174 -11.76 -7.81 -12.92
C CYS A 174 -10.71 -8.44 -13.85
N LYS A 175 -9.81 -7.67 -14.47
CA LYS A 175 -8.62 -8.21 -15.14
C LYS A 175 -7.63 -8.84 -14.13
N ALA A 176 -7.71 -8.47 -12.84
CA ALA A 176 -6.96 -9.11 -11.78
C ALA A 176 -7.72 -10.34 -11.25
N PHE A 177 -7.11 -11.52 -11.41
CA PHE A 177 -7.72 -12.82 -11.07
C PHE A 177 -8.37 -12.86 -9.68
N HIS A 178 -7.64 -12.44 -8.64
CA HIS A 178 -8.13 -12.50 -7.27
C HIS A 178 -9.28 -11.52 -6.99
N TYR A 179 -9.28 -10.34 -7.62
CA TYR A 179 -10.38 -9.39 -7.55
C TYR A 179 -11.63 -9.94 -8.24
N GLU A 180 -11.47 -10.46 -9.46
CA GLU A 180 -12.56 -11.07 -10.21
C GLU A 180 -13.18 -12.25 -9.43
N TYR A 181 -12.35 -13.08 -8.83
CA TYR A 181 -12.78 -14.21 -8.02
C TYR A 181 -13.62 -13.75 -6.81
N ALA A 182 -13.12 -12.78 -6.03
CA ALA A 182 -13.86 -12.22 -4.89
C ALA A 182 -15.18 -11.55 -5.31
N TYR A 183 -15.17 -10.85 -6.45
CA TYR A 183 -16.37 -10.22 -7.03
C TYR A 183 -17.41 -11.27 -7.46
N LYS A 184 -17.00 -12.33 -8.17
CA LYS A 184 -17.88 -13.42 -8.59
C LYS A 184 -18.47 -14.21 -7.42
N LEU A 185 -17.75 -14.31 -6.31
CA LEU A 185 -18.23 -14.93 -5.08
C LEU A 185 -19.20 -14.03 -4.28
N GLY A 186 -19.44 -12.79 -4.71
CA GLY A 186 -20.27 -11.83 -3.99
C GLY A 186 -19.62 -11.30 -2.70
N GLN A 187 -18.33 -11.55 -2.50
CA GLN A 187 -17.57 -11.01 -1.35
C GLN A 187 -17.20 -9.54 -1.57
N LEU A 188 -17.06 -9.14 -2.83
CA LEU A 188 -16.96 -7.74 -3.25
C LEU A 188 -18.17 -7.35 -4.09
N GLY A 189 -18.78 -6.22 -3.74
CA GLY A 189 -19.78 -5.53 -4.55
C GLY A 189 -19.16 -4.73 -5.68
N LYS A 190 -20.03 -4.21 -6.55
CA LYS A 190 -19.62 -3.40 -7.70
C LYS A 190 -18.97 -2.10 -7.23
N VAL A 191 -17.90 -1.68 -7.91
CA VAL A 191 -17.26 -0.38 -7.68
C VAL A 191 -18.27 0.76 -7.79
N ARG A 192 -18.12 1.74 -6.91
CA ARG A 192 -18.92 2.98 -6.89
C ARG A 192 -18.08 4.22 -7.12
N VAL A 193 -18.69 5.28 -7.61
CA VAL A 193 -18.08 6.63 -7.68
C VAL A 193 -18.78 7.55 -6.69
N PHE A 194 -18.00 8.21 -5.84
CA PHE A 194 -18.45 9.23 -4.90
C PHE A 194 -17.87 10.58 -5.30
N LEU A 195 -18.74 11.55 -5.58
CA LEU A 195 -18.34 12.89 -5.99
C LEU A 195 -18.15 13.77 -4.75
N ILE A 196 -16.93 14.27 -4.57
CA ILE A 196 -16.57 15.21 -3.53
C ILE A 196 -16.99 16.61 -3.99
N GLU A 197 -17.69 17.35 -3.13
CA GLU A 197 -18.14 18.70 -3.44
C GLU A 197 -17.01 19.74 -3.47
N LYS A 198 -16.10 19.64 -2.49
CA LYS A 198 -14.95 20.52 -2.29
C LYS A 198 -13.97 19.97 -1.25
N ASP A 199 -12.74 20.50 -1.28
CA ASP A 199 -11.72 20.36 -0.23
C ASP A 199 -11.27 18.91 0.02
N GLY A 200 -11.21 18.07 -1.02
CA GLY A 200 -10.82 16.66 -0.93
C GLY A 200 -9.42 16.48 -0.35
N LEU A 201 -8.42 17.18 -0.91
CA LEU A 201 -7.04 17.08 -0.43
C LEU A 201 -6.87 17.56 1.02
N LYS A 202 -7.58 18.63 1.41
CA LYS A 202 -7.52 19.16 2.79
C LYS A 202 -8.13 18.17 3.77
N THR A 203 -9.30 17.62 3.44
CA THR A 203 -10.00 16.63 4.27
C THR A 203 -9.16 15.37 4.44
N TYR A 204 -8.56 14.88 3.35
CA TYR A 204 -7.63 13.74 3.39
C TYR A 204 -6.45 13.99 4.33
N THR A 205 -5.77 15.12 4.17
CA THR A 205 -4.60 15.48 4.98
C THR A 205 -4.98 15.64 6.45
N ALA A 206 -6.12 16.28 6.74
CA ALA A 206 -6.62 16.45 8.10
C ALA A 206 -6.92 15.10 8.77
N GLU A 207 -7.61 14.18 8.10
CA GLU A 207 -7.89 12.85 8.66
C GLU A 207 -6.62 12.02 8.87
N LYS A 208 -5.64 12.10 7.96
CA LYS A 208 -4.35 11.42 8.12
C LYS A 208 -3.52 11.99 9.26
N SER A 209 -3.57 13.31 9.47
CA SER A 209 -2.82 13.99 10.54
C SER A 209 -3.25 13.58 11.96
N LYS A 210 -4.46 13.02 12.12
CA LYS A 210 -4.91 12.46 13.41
C LYS A 210 -4.10 11.26 13.86
N LYS A 211 -3.48 10.54 12.92
CA LYS A 211 -2.72 9.30 13.18
C LYS A 211 -1.23 9.43 12.87
N GLN A 212 -0.80 10.49 12.16
CA GLN A 212 0.57 10.67 11.67
C GLN A 212 0.95 12.16 11.73
N LYS A 213 2.24 12.49 11.88
CA LYS A 213 2.68 13.89 11.79
C LYS A 213 2.48 14.39 10.36
N ILE A 214 2.13 15.67 10.21
CA ILE A 214 1.80 16.27 8.90
C ILE A 214 2.91 16.07 7.86
N GLY A 215 4.18 16.21 8.26
CA GLY A 215 5.34 16.02 7.36
C GLY A 215 5.55 14.58 6.86
N ASP A 216 4.91 13.60 7.52
CA ASP A 216 5.03 12.18 7.18
C ASP A 216 3.85 11.69 6.34
N ILE A 217 2.83 12.53 6.10
CA ILE A 217 1.66 12.18 5.30
C ILE A 217 2.05 12.13 3.83
N LYS A 218 2.17 10.91 3.31
CA LYS A 218 2.31 10.68 1.86
C LYS A 218 0.93 10.38 1.28
N TYR A 219 0.49 11.23 0.36
CA TYR A 219 -0.72 11.00 -0.41
C TYR A 219 -0.58 9.71 -1.23
N ARG A 220 -1.60 8.86 -1.15
CA ARG A 220 -1.71 7.61 -1.90
C ARG A 220 -3.11 7.53 -2.47
N MET A 221 -3.19 7.14 -3.73
CA MET A 221 -4.46 6.92 -4.40
C MET A 221 -5.23 5.76 -3.78
N LEU A 222 -4.60 4.60 -3.57
CA LEU A 222 -5.24 3.45 -2.91
C LEU A 222 -5.02 3.50 -1.40
N ASP A 223 -6.11 3.67 -0.65
CA ASP A 223 -6.15 3.62 0.80
C ASP A 223 -6.89 2.37 1.27
N LYS A 224 -6.38 1.73 2.34
CA LYS A 224 -6.95 0.49 2.88
C LYS A 224 -7.96 0.71 3.99
N ASN A 225 -8.11 1.97 4.45
CA ASN A 225 -9.02 2.29 5.54
C ASN A 225 -10.44 2.50 5.01
N PHE A 226 -11.41 2.03 5.78
CA PHE A 226 -12.83 2.27 5.58
C PHE A 226 -13.27 3.63 6.14
N GLY A 227 -14.45 4.09 5.73
CA GLY A 227 -15.15 5.21 6.38
C GLY A 227 -14.90 6.58 5.76
N TRP A 228 -14.24 6.65 4.59
CA TRP A 228 -13.98 7.89 3.86
C TRP A 228 -15.27 8.56 3.36
N GLU A 229 -16.31 7.79 3.08
CA GLU A 229 -17.65 8.25 2.73
C GLU A 229 -18.31 9.11 3.81
N ASN A 230 -17.88 8.96 5.07
CA ASN A 230 -18.35 9.78 6.19
C ASN A 230 -17.46 11.01 6.46
N LYS A 231 -16.36 11.17 5.70
CA LYS A 231 -15.39 12.25 5.88
C LYS A 231 -15.50 13.30 4.80
N PHE A 232 -15.74 12.88 3.57
CA PHE A 232 -15.95 13.81 2.46
C PHE A 232 -17.38 14.32 2.42
N ALA A 233 -17.54 15.61 2.15
CA ALA A 233 -18.82 16.17 1.77
C ALA A 233 -19.09 15.83 0.30
N GLY A 234 -20.21 15.17 0.02
CA GLY A 234 -20.54 14.68 -1.30
C GLY A 234 -21.56 13.55 -1.29
N GLY A 235 -21.66 12.86 -2.42
CA GLY A 235 -22.58 11.75 -2.58
C GLY A 235 -22.16 10.81 -3.71
N PHE A 236 -22.78 9.62 -3.74
CA PHE A 236 -22.61 8.70 -4.85
C PHE A 236 -23.22 9.29 -6.13
N GLY A 237 -22.52 9.15 -7.25
CA GLY A 237 -23.01 9.64 -8.54
C GLY A 237 -24.23 8.84 -8.99
N GLU A 238 -25.39 9.49 -9.13
CA GLU A 238 -26.61 8.88 -9.69
C GLU A 238 -26.62 8.81 -11.23
#